data_AF-A0A1V3WIM8-F1
#
_entry.id   AF-A0A1V3WIM8-F1
#
_cell.length_a   1.000
_cell.length_b   1.000
_cell.length_c   1.000
_cell.angle_alpha   90.00
_cell.angle_beta   90.00
_cell.angle_gamma   90.00
#
_symmetry.space_group_name_H-M   'P 1'
#
loop_
_entity.id
_entity.type
_entity.pdbx_description
1 polymer ?
#
loop_
_entity_poly.entity_id
_entity_poly.type
_entity_poly.pdbx_seq_one_letter_code
_entity_poly.pdbx_strand_id
1 'polypeptide(L)'
;MREETGLVASVGAGSGKQIAKIASGLAKPDGIRVVRREEEQRLLHGLPVRRLWGIGPVAEEKLHRLGIETVGQLAALTDVEVANILGATVGPALHRLARGIDDRPVAERAEAKQISAESTFAADLTTLDQLREAIDPIAEHAYHRLLRDGRGARTVTVKLKKADMGTLTRSATMPYATTEAGR
;
A
#
# COMPACT_ATOMS: atom_id res chain seq x y z
N MET A 1 -12.09 14.66 18.87
CA MET A 1 -12.48 13.40 18.16
C MET A 1 -13.77 12.82 18.70
N ARG A 2 -13.81 12.07 19.81
CA ARG A 2 -15.07 11.51 20.35
C ARG A 2 -16.14 12.56 20.62
N GLU A 3 -15.77 13.67 21.26
CA GLU A 3 -16.70 14.77 21.57
C GLU A 3 -17.22 15.48 20.31
N GLU A 4 -16.40 15.59 19.26
CA GLU A 4 -16.73 16.33 18.04
C GLU A 4 -17.43 15.47 16.98
N THR A 5 -17.11 14.18 16.91
CA THR A 5 -17.55 13.29 15.83
C THR A 5 -18.32 12.05 16.31
N GLY A 6 -18.34 11.78 17.61
CA GLY A 6 -18.91 10.55 18.18
C GLY A 6 -18.11 9.27 17.88
N LEU A 7 -17.00 9.36 17.14
CA LEU A 7 -16.18 8.22 16.76
C LEU A 7 -15.10 7.91 17.80
N VAL A 8 -14.65 6.65 17.81
CA VAL A 8 -13.57 6.16 18.68
C VAL A 8 -12.31 5.94 17.86
N ALA A 9 -11.14 6.14 18.46
CA ALA A 9 -9.86 5.88 17.81
C ALA A 9 -8.85 5.27 18.78
N SER A 10 -7.98 4.44 18.22
CA SER A 10 -6.81 3.93 18.93
C SER A 10 -5.56 4.71 18.51
N VAL A 11 -4.73 5.08 19.48
CA VAL A 11 -3.53 5.88 19.26
C VAL A 11 -2.28 5.07 19.65
N GLY A 12 -1.26 5.16 18.81
CA GLY A 12 0.03 4.52 19.04
C GLY A 12 1.18 5.50 18.90
N ALA A 13 2.15 5.45 19.81
CA ALA A 13 3.35 6.27 19.77
C ALA A 13 4.62 5.42 19.96
N GLY A 14 5.72 5.85 19.35
CA GLY A 14 7.04 5.21 19.43
C GLY A 14 8.09 5.97 18.63
N SER A 15 9.29 5.39 18.50
CA SER A 15 10.47 6.02 17.88
C SER A 15 10.34 6.47 16.43
N GLY A 16 9.41 5.88 15.68
CA GLY A 16 9.21 6.12 14.25
C GLY A 16 7.88 5.57 13.76
N LYS A 17 7.60 5.76 12.47
CA LYS A 17 6.29 5.44 11.87
C LYS A 17 5.93 3.95 12.00
N GLN A 18 6.91 3.06 11.85
CA GLN A 18 6.72 1.62 11.99
C GLN A 18 6.26 1.21 13.40
N ILE A 19 6.95 1.68 14.44
CA ILE A 19 6.60 1.36 15.82
C ILE A 19 5.28 2.01 16.19
N ALA A 20 5.05 3.28 15.85
CA ALA A 20 3.77 3.95 16.09
C ALA A 20 2.60 3.21 15.41
N LYS A 21 2.79 2.73 14.17
CA LYS A 21 1.78 1.94 13.43
C LYS A 21 1.50 0.58 14.07
N ILE A 22 2.50 -0.08 14.63
CA ILE A 22 2.32 -1.33 15.39
C ILE A 22 1.60 -1.04 16.71
N ALA A 23 2.06 -0.04 17.46
CA ALA A 23 1.49 0.38 18.74
C ALA A 23 0.00 0.72 18.61
N SER A 24 -0.39 1.47 17.57
CA SER A 24 -1.80 1.81 17.34
C SER A 24 -2.67 0.58 17.06
N GLY A 25 -2.10 -0.46 16.44
CA GLY A 25 -2.77 -1.74 16.24
C GLY A 25 -2.91 -2.56 17.53
N LEU A 26 -1.94 -2.46 18.43
CA LEU A 26 -1.97 -3.08 19.77
C LEU A 26 -2.89 -2.32 20.75
N ALA A 27 -3.12 -1.04 20.51
CA ALA A 27 -4.01 -0.19 21.30
C ALA A 27 -5.49 -0.34 20.92
N LYS A 28 -5.83 -1.27 20.02
CA LYS A 28 -7.22 -1.52 19.62
C LYS A 28 -7.94 -2.44 20.62
N PRO A 29 -9.25 -2.21 20.87
CA PRO A 29 -10.05 -1.05 20.47
C PRO A 29 -9.94 0.14 21.47
N ASP A 30 -10.15 1.38 21.00
CA ASP A 30 -10.30 2.62 21.80
C ASP A 30 -9.23 2.89 22.88
N GLY A 31 -8.00 2.41 22.68
CA GLY A 31 -6.91 2.57 23.62
C GLY A 31 -5.76 3.45 23.13
N ILE A 32 -4.82 3.70 24.03
CA ILE A 32 -3.56 4.39 23.76
C ILE A 32 -2.40 3.47 24.16
N ARG A 33 -1.43 3.26 23.26
CA ARG A 33 -0.18 2.55 23.58
C ARG A 33 1.02 3.38 23.17
N VAL A 34 1.84 3.74 24.15
CA VAL A 34 3.18 4.29 23.95
C VAL A 34 4.17 3.13 24.09
N VAL A 35 5.01 2.94 23.09
CA VAL A 35 6.12 1.97 23.14
C VAL A 35 7.39 2.76 23.41
N ARG A 36 8.06 2.46 24.53
CA ARG A 36 9.32 3.12 24.89
C ARG A 36 10.51 2.50 24.16
N ARG A 37 11.55 3.30 23.88
CA ARG A 37 12.75 2.89 23.13
C ARG A 37 13.37 1.59 23.67
N GLU A 38 13.43 1.44 24.98
CA GLU A 38 13.98 0.29 25.69
C GLU A 38 13.16 -1.01 25.52
N GLU A 39 11.86 -0.93 25.22
CA GLU A 39 11.03 -2.12 24.95
C GLU A 39 10.83 -2.41 23.46
N GLU A 40 11.21 -1.49 22.56
CA GLU A 40 10.94 -1.58 21.12
C GLU A 40 11.50 -2.84 20.49
N GLN A 41 12.78 -3.15 20.73
CA GLN A 41 13.43 -4.29 20.10
C GLN A 41 12.79 -5.62 20.53
N ARG A 42 12.55 -5.76 21.84
CA ARG A 42 11.92 -6.97 22.41
C ARG A 42 10.50 -7.13 21.89
N LEU A 43 9.71 -6.05 21.87
CA LEU A 43 8.37 -6.06 21.32
C LEU A 43 8.41 -6.48 19.85
N LEU A 44 9.25 -5.81 19.06
CA LEU A 44 9.30 -5.99 17.61
C LEU A 44 9.71 -7.42 17.25
N HIS A 45 10.79 -7.93 17.84
CA HIS A 45 11.32 -9.26 17.54
C HIS A 45 10.34 -10.40 17.83
N GLY A 46 9.50 -10.25 18.86
CA GLY A 46 8.50 -11.25 19.24
C GLY A 46 7.24 -11.25 18.36
N LEU A 47 7.09 -10.30 17.43
CA LEU A 47 5.91 -10.24 16.57
C LEU A 47 6.05 -11.18 15.36
N PRO A 48 4.93 -11.74 14.88
CA PRO A 48 4.88 -12.36 13.56
C PRO A 48 5.36 -11.40 12.48
N VAL A 49 6.09 -11.89 11.49
CA VAL A 49 6.71 -11.06 10.44
C VAL A 49 5.67 -10.24 9.65
N ARG A 50 4.43 -10.75 9.57
CA ARG A 50 3.27 -10.08 8.98
C ARG A 50 2.85 -8.77 9.67
N ARG A 51 3.28 -8.55 10.91
CA ARG A 51 3.04 -7.29 11.66
C ARG A 51 3.92 -6.14 11.17
N LEU A 52 5.00 -6.45 10.45
CA LEU A 52 5.87 -5.43 9.87
C LEU A 52 5.15 -4.70 8.74
N TRP A 53 5.17 -3.37 8.77
CA TRP A 53 4.44 -2.56 7.78
C TRP A 53 5.20 -2.60 6.45
N GLY A 54 4.58 -3.27 5.47
CA GLY A 54 5.18 -3.52 4.15
C GLY A 54 5.32 -5.01 3.83
N ILE A 55 5.19 -5.90 4.83
CA ILE A 55 5.04 -7.33 4.60
C ILE A 55 3.57 -7.66 4.35
N GLY A 56 3.25 -7.99 3.09
CA GLY A 56 1.96 -8.55 2.68
C GLY A 56 1.99 -10.08 2.58
N PRO A 57 0.85 -10.71 2.22
CA PRO A 57 0.72 -12.18 2.19
C PRO A 57 1.77 -12.90 1.35
N VAL A 58 2.13 -12.35 0.18
CA VAL A 58 3.15 -12.95 -0.71
C VAL A 58 4.55 -12.92 -0.09
N ALA A 59 4.91 -11.83 0.58
CA ALA A 59 6.21 -11.71 1.24
C ALA A 59 6.26 -12.60 2.49
N GLU A 60 5.17 -12.64 3.26
CA GLU A 60 4.99 -13.53 4.41
C GLU A 60 5.16 -15.00 4.00
N GLU A 61 4.49 -15.45 2.94
CA GLU A 61 4.59 -16.84 2.46
C GLU A 61 6.01 -17.21 2.02
N LYS A 62 6.73 -16.29 1.34
CA LYS A 62 8.14 -16.50 0.99
C LYS A 62 9.03 -16.68 2.21
N LEU A 63 8.80 -15.91 3.27
CA LEU A 63 9.54 -15.97 4.53
C LEU A 63 9.20 -17.25 5.32
N HIS A 64 7.92 -17.60 5.42
CA HIS A 64 7.47 -18.82 6.09
C HIS A 64 8.02 -20.09 5.43
N ARG A 65 8.10 -20.14 4.09
CA ARG A 65 8.74 -21.26 3.38
C ARG A 65 10.21 -21.49 3.75
N LEU A 66 10.86 -20.48 4.32
CA LEU A 66 12.24 -20.53 4.79
C LEU A 66 12.34 -20.60 6.33
N GLY A 67 11.22 -20.82 7.03
CA GLY A 67 11.18 -20.91 8.50
C GLY A 67 11.28 -19.56 9.23
N ILE A 68 11.12 -18.44 8.52
CA ILE A 68 11.18 -17.09 9.09
C ILE A 68 9.76 -16.63 9.42
N GLU A 69 9.35 -16.82 10.68
CA GLU A 69 7.99 -16.53 11.16
C GLU A 69 7.89 -15.21 11.91
N THR A 70 8.98 -14.78 12.53
CA THR A 70 9.04 -13.60 13.41
C THR A 70 9.84 -12.47 12.78
N VAL A 71 9.55 -11.24 13.21
CA VAL A 71 10.35 -10.07 12.82
C VAL A 71 11.79 -10.22 13.31
N GLY A 72 12.02 -10.84 14.47
CA GLY A 72 13.37 -11.08 15.00
C GLY A 72 14.20 -11.99 14.11
N GLN A 73 13.60 -13.06 13.58
CA GLN A 73 14.25 -13.94 12.60
C GLN A 73 14.59 -13.19 11.31
N LEU A 74 13.69 -12.35 10.79
CA LEU A 74 13.96 -11.50 9.63
C LEU A 74 15.10 -10.50 9.91
N ALA A 75 15.13 -9.89 11.10
CA ALA A 75 16.15 -8.93 11.50
C ALA A 75 17.56 -9.54 11.57
N ALA A 76 17.64 -10.84 11.90
CA ALA A 76 18.88 -11.60 12.03
C ALA A 76 19.53 -12.02 10.70
N LEU A 77 18.81 -11.94 9.59
CA LEU A 77 19.37 -12.22 8.27
C LEU A 77 20.46 -11.23 7.87
N THR A 78 21.31 -11.65 6.95
CA THR A 78 22.23 -10.78 6.22
C THR A 78 21.49 -9.96 5.17
N ASP A 79 22.05 -8.82 4.79
CA ASP A 79 21.44 -7.94 3.79
C ASP A 79 21.32 -8.64 2.42
N VAL A 80 22.25 -9.56 2.10
CA VAL A 80 22.24 -10.38 0.88
C VAL A 80 21.09 -11.38 0.90
N GLU A 81 20.87 -12.09 2.01
CA GLU A 81 19.73 -13.01 2.15
C GLU A 81 18.40 -12.28 1.99
N VAL A 82 18.25 -11.12 2.63
CA VAL A 82 17.01 -10.32 2.51
C VAL A 82 16.79 -9.84 1.07
N ALA A 83 17.84 -9.36 0.39
CA ALA A 83 17.73 -8.94 -1.01
C ALA A 83 17.35 -10.12 -1.93
N ASN A 84 17.84 -11.32 -1.67
CA ASN A 84 17.50 -12.52 -2.43
C ASN A 84 16.05 -12.98 -2.19
N ILE A 85 15.55 -12.87 -0.95
CA ILE A 85 14.20 -13.34 -0.58
C ILE A 85 13.12 -12.32 -0.98
N LEU A 86 13.33 -11.05 -0.62
CA LEU A 86 12.34 -9.98 -0.73
C LEU A 86 12.58 -9.03 -1.91
N GLY A 87 13.70 -9.21 -2.62
CA GLY A 87 14.12 -8.38 -3.75
C GLY A 87 14.97 -7.19 -3.32
N ALA A 88 15.92 -6.81 -4.19
CA ALA A 88 16.92 -5.77 -3.91
C ALA A 88 16.32 -4.37 -3.68
N THR A 89 15.11 -4.09 -4.17
CA THR A 89 14.48 -2.77 -4.04
C THR A 89 13.81 -2.56 -2.69
N VAL A 90 12.99 -3.53 -2.24
CA VAL A 90 12.17 -3.38 -1.03
C VAL A 90 12.77 -4.09 0.18
N GLY A 91 13.54 -5.16 -0.05
CA GLY A 91 14.17 -5.96 1.00
C GLY A 91 14.99 -5.14 1.98
N PRO A 92 15.96 -4.32 1.53
CA PRO A 92 16.80 -3.52 2.44
C PRO A 92 15.99 -2.58 3.35
N ALA A 93 14.93 -1.97 2.82
CA ALA A 93 14.07 -1.09 3.60
C ALA A 93 13.29 -1.88 4.67
N LEU A 94 12.72 -3.03 4.31
CA LEU A 94 12.01 -3.91 5.25
C LEU A 94 12.96 -4.46 6.33
N HIS A 95 14.21 -4.73 5.98
CA HIS A 95 15.23 -5.21 6.91
C HIS A 95 15.54 -4.18 8.00
N ARG A 96 15.71 -2.91 7.61
CA ARG A 96 15.89 -1.80 8.55
C ARG A 96 14.71 -1.69 9.50
N LEU A 97 13.48 -1.78 8.96
CA LEU A 97 12.27 -1.75 9.78
C LEU A 97 12.21 -2.93 10.75
N ALA A 98 12.63 -4.13 10.35
CA ALA A 98 12.70 -5.31 11.22
C ALA A 98 13.71 -5.15 12.37
N ARG A 99 14.79 -4.38 12.14
CA ARG A 99 15.79 -3.99 13.14
C ARG A 99 15.38 -2.75 13.96
N GLY A 100 14.16 -2.24 13.78
CA GLY A 100 13.65 -1.07 14.49
C GLY A 100 14.17 0.27 13.97
N ILE A 101 14.82 0.30 12.80
CA ILE A 101 15.41 1.50 12.21
C ILE A 101 14.42 2.10 11.21
N ASP A 102 13.77 3.21 11.59
CA ASP A 102 12.82 3.94 10.75
C ASP A 102 13.06 5.45 10.80
N ASP A 103 13.99 5.94 9.97
CA ASP A 103 14.35 7.36 9.89
C ASP A 103 13.46 8.16 8.94
N ARG A 104 12.37 7.56 8.44
CA ARG A 104 11.48 8.24 7.49
C ARG A 104 10.74 9.37 8.21
N PRO A 105 10.84 10.63 7.77
CA PRO A 105 10.18 11.74 8.44
C PRO A 105 8.66 11.61 8.36
N VAL A 106 7.96 12.24 9.30
CA VAL A 106 6.55 12.58 9.11
C VAL A 106 6.52 13.72 8.11
N ALA A 107 5.93 13.46 6.95
CA ALA A 107 5.78 14.41 5.87
C ALA A 107 4.33 14.40 5.41
N GLU A 108 3.87 15.53 4.89
CA GLU A 108 2.59 15.61 4.22
C GLU A 108 2.54 14.63 3.04
N ARG A 109 1.33 14.23 2.66
CA ARG A 109 1.17 13.37 1.48
C ARG A 109 1.61 14.16 0.26
N ALA A 110 2.57 13.60 -0.47
CA ALA A 110 2.94 14.11 -1.78
C ALA A 110 1.72 14.11 -2.72
N GLU A 111 1.73 15.04 -3.67
CA GLU A 111 0.71 15.12 -4.71
C GLU A 111 0.54 13.76 -5.40
N ALA A 112 -0.72 13.37 -5.62
CA ALA A 112 -1.04 12.10 -6.24
C ALA A 112 -0.47 12.08 -7.67
N LYS A 113 0.46 11.18 -7.98
CA LYS A 113 1.09 11.13 -9.32
C LYS A 113 0.15 10.66 -10.44
N GLN A 114 -0.98 10.05 -10.07
CA GLN A 114 -1.93 9.44 -11.00
C GLN A 114 -3.36 9.64 -10.49
N ILE A 115 -4.31 9.68 -11.42
CA ILE A 115 -5.74 9.66 -11.17
C ILE A 115 -6.31 8.46 -11.92
N SER A 116 -7.11 7.66 -11.23
CA SER A 116 -7.76 6.47 -11.81
C SER A 116 -9.16 6.28 -11.23
N ALA A 117 -10.02 5.66 -12.03
CA ALA A 117 -11.30 5.09 -11.61
C ALA A 117 -11.34 3.64 -12.12
N GLU A 118 -11.89 2.74 -11.32
CA GLU A 118 -11.95 1.31 -11.63
C GLU A 118 -13.22 0.75 -11.01
N SER A 119 -13.84 -0.21 -11.70
CA SER A 119 -15.02 -0.94 -11.21
C SER A 119 -14.81 -2.44 -11.31
N THR A 120 -15.25 -3.17 -10.28
CA THR A 120 -15.40 -4.62 -10.33
C THR A 120 -16.88 -4.91 -10.53
N PHE A 121 -17.22 -5.63 -11.60
CA PHE A 121 -18.60 -5.93 -11.97
C PHE A 121 -19.14 -7.13 -11.20
N ALA A 122 -20.46 -7.18 -11.00
CA ALA A 122 -21.12 -8.28 -10.31
C ALA A 122 -21.13 -9.58 -11.14
N ALA A 123 -21.12 -9.44 -12.47
CA ALA A 123 -20.98 -10.53 -13.42
C ALA A 123 -19.86 -10.21 -14.41
N ASP A 124 -19.19 -11.25 -14.91
CA ASP A 124 -18.13 -11.10 -15.91
C ASP A 124 -18.71 -10.55 -17.22
N LEU A 125 -18.03 -9.54 -17.77
CA LEU A 125 -18.32 -9.02 -19.11
C LEU A 125 -17.59 -9.91 -20.13
N THR A 126 -18.35 -10.58 -21.00
CA THR A 126 -17.84 -11.61 -21.91
C THR A 126 -17.78 -11.15 -23.37
N THR A 127 -18.36 -9.98 -23.69
CA THR A 127 -18.31 -9.41 -25.04
C THR A 127 -17.58 -8.07 -25.06
N LEU A 128 -17.08 -7.70 -26.24
CA LEU A 128 -16.42 -6.40 -26.44
C LEU A 128 -17.41 -5.23 -26.28
N ASP A 129 -18.67 -5.42 -26.67
CA ASP A 129 -19.69 -4.37 -26.57
C ASP A 129 -20.04 -4.08 -25.11
N GLN A 130 -20.15 -5.12 -24.27
CA GLN A 130 -20.29 -4.95 -22.83
C GLN A 130 -19.12 -4.17 -22.21
N LEU A 131 -17.88 -4.44 -22.66
CA LEU A 131 -16.70 -3.71 -22.19
C LEU A 131 -16.72 -2.23 -22.64
N ARG A 132 -17.18 -1.94 -23.86
CA ARG A 132 -17.32 -0.58 -24.38
C ARG A 132 -18.36 0.22 -23.58
N GLU A 133 -19.53 -0.37 -23.35
CA GLU A 133 -20.57 0.27 -22.53
C GLU A 133 -20.09 0.52 -21.09
N ALA A 134 -19.31 -0.41 -20.54
CA ALA A 134 -18.84 -0.32 -19.17
C ALA A 134 -17.66 0.64 -18.97
N ILE A 135 -16.83 0.88 -19.99
CA ILE A 135 -15.65 1.74 -19.85
C ILE A 135 -16.00 3.22 -19.84
N ASP A 136 -17.03 3.63 -20.56
CA ASP A 136 -17.45 5.04 -20.67
C ASP A 136 -17.71 5.70 -19.30
N PRO A 137 -18.57 5.17 -18.41
CA PRO A 137 -18.80 5.79 -17.10
C PRO A 137 -17.59 5.75 -16.17
N ILE A 138 -16.64 4.82 -16.40
CA ILE A 138 -15.39 4.74 -15.63
C ILE A 138 -14.41 5.81 -16.10
N ALA A 139 -14.28 5.97 -17.42
CA ALA A 139 -13.45 6.99 -18.04
C ALA A 139 -13.95 8.39 -17.67
N GLU A 140 -15.27 8.62 -17.72
CA GLU A 140 -15.89 9.88 -17.30
C GLU A 140 -15.61 10.20 -15.83
N HIS A 141 -15.70 9.21 -14.93
CA HIS A 141 -15.32 9.40 -13.52
C HIS A 141 -13.83 9.77 -13.34
N ALA A 142 -12.93 9.08 -14.04
CA ALA A 142 -11.50 9.41 -13.98
C ALA A 142 -11.23 10.82 -14.52
N TYR A 143 -11.90 11.19 -15.60
CA TYR A 143 -11.81 12.50 -16.24
C TYR A 143 -12.34 13.63 -15.35
N HIS A 144 -13.51 13.48 -14.73
CA HIS A 144 -14.01 14.48 -13.78
C HIS A 144 -13.08 14.68 -12.58
N ARG A 145 -12.47 13.60 -12.09
CA ARG A 145 -11.46 13.69 -11.02
C ARG A 145 -10.21 14.42 -11.50
N LEU A 146 -9.78 14.19 -12.75
CA LEU A 146 -8.66 14.91 -13.37
C LEU A 146 -8.92 16.42 -13.43
N LEU A 147 -10.11 16.83 -13.91
CA LEU A 147 -10.49 18.23 -13.99
C LEU A 147 -10.59 18.89 -12.61
N ARG A 148 -11.20 18.21 -11.63
CA ARG A 148 -11.33 18.72 -10.25
C ARG A 148 -9.97 18.93 -9.59
N ASP A 149 -9.01 18.08 -9.92
CA ASP A 149 -7.63 18.17 -9.42
C ASP A 149 -6.80 19.24 -10.16
N GLY A 150 -7.33 19.82 -11.24
CA GLY A 150 -6.71 20.93 -11.97
C GLY A 150 -5.51 20.53 -12.84
N ARG A 151 -5.46 19.28 -13.31
CA ARG A 151 -4.32 18.75 -14.07
C ARG A 151 -4.71 18.28 -15.46
N GLY A 152 -3.72 18.18 -16.35
CA GLY A 152 -3.82 17.47 -17.63
C GLY A 152 -3.19 16.08 -17.56
N ALA A 153 -3.68 15.14 -18.37
CA ALA A 153 -3.13 13.80 -18.48
C ALA A 153 -2.27 13.69 -19.75
N ARG A 154 -1.05 13.16 -19.61
CA ARG A 154 -0.18 12.82 -20.76
C ARG A 154 -0.28 11.33 -21.13
N THR A 155 -0.48 10.47 -20.13
CA THR A 155 -0.56 9.01 -20.32
C THR A 155 -1.90 8.51 -19.82
N VAL A 156 -2.63 7.83 -20.70
CA VAL A 156 -3.86 7.10 -20.36
C VAL A 156 -3.52 5.63 -20.24
N THR A 157 -4.00 4.98 -19.18
CA THR A 157 -3.77 3.55 -18.94
C THR A 157 -5.11 2.86 -18.77
N VAL A 158 -5.35 1.81 -19.57
CA VAL A 158 -6.49 0.91 -19.42
C VAL A 158 -6.03 -0.37 -18.76
N LYS A 159 -6.76 -0.79 -17.73
CA LYS A 159 -6.52 -2.01 -16.98
C LYS A 159 -7.75 -2.91 -17.06
N LEU A 160 -7.54 -4.13 -17.55
CA LEU A 160 -8.53 -5.20 -17.57
C LEU A 160 -8.10 -6.27 -16.57
N LYS A 161 -9.00 -6.66 -15.67
CA LYS A 161 -8.81 -7.82 -14.80
C LYS A 161 -9.73 -8.94 -15.28
N LYS A 162 -9.15 -10.10 -15.58
CA LYS A 162 -9.86 -11.29 -16.05
C LYS A 162 -10.46 -12.08 -14.87
N ALA A 163 -11.36 -13.01 -15.17
CA ALA A 163 -11.96 -13.93 -14.20
C ALA A 163 -10.92 -14.79 -13.46
N ASP A 164 -9.81 -15.13 -14.12
CA ASP A 164 -8.66 -15.83 -13.50
C ASP A 164 -7.78 -14.94 -12.61
N MET A 165 -8.24 -13.72 -12.29
CA MET A 165 -7.52 -12.66 -11.57
C MET A 165 -6.28 -12.12 -12.28
N GLY A 166 -5.96 -12.61 -13.49
CA GLY A 166 -4.90 -12.08 -14.33
C GLY A 166 -5.21 -10.66 -14.80
N THR A 167 -4.19 -9.79 -14.81
CA THR A 167 -4.34 -8.38 -15.20
C THR A 167 -3.66 -8.11 -16.53
N LEU A 168 -4.37 -7.45 -17.44
CA LEU A 168 -3.84 -6.90 -18.69
C LEU A 168 -3.87 -5.38 -18.62
N THR A 169 -2.74 -4.76 -18.91
CA THR A 169 -2.61 -3.30 -18.92
C THR A 169 -2.11 -2.83 -20.28
N ARG A 170 -2.69 -1.75 -20.80
CA ARG A 170 -2.20 -1.03 -21.98
C ARG A 170 -2.17 0.45 -21.67
N SER A 171 -1.15 1.15 -22.16
CA SER A 171 -1.01 2.58 -21.98
C SER A 171 -0.70 3.27 -23.31
N ALA A 172 -1.22 4.48 -23.46
CA ALA A 172 -0.93 5.37 -24.55
C ALA A 172 -0.43 6.69 -23.97
N THR A 173 0.70 7.18 -24.48
CA THR A 173 1.31 8.45 -24.03
C THR A 173 1.30 9.45 -25.17
N MET A 174 0.71 10.61 -24.92
CA MET A 174 0.60 11.71 -25.87
C MET A 174 1.85 12.62 -25.80
N PRO A 175 2.12 13.41 -26.86
CA PRO A 175 3.25 14.35 -26.87
C PRO A 175 3.11 15.46 -25.82
N TYR A 176 1.87 15.89 -25.53
CA TYR A 176 1.54 16.92 -24.55
C TYR A 176 0.43 16.43 -23.60
N ALA A 177 0.31 17.10 -22.45
CA ALA A 177 -0.77 16.83 -21.51
C ALA A 177 -2.08 17.44 -22.05
N THR A 178 -3.19 16.70 -21.95
CA THR A 178 -4.50 17.14 -22.40
C THR A 178 -5.53 17.04 -21.28
N THR A 179 -6.54 17.90 -21.35
CA THR A 179 -7.76 17.85 -20.56
C THR A 179 -8.98 17.62 -21.46
N GLU A 180 -8.79 17.07 -22.66
CA GLU A 180 -9.87 16.74 -23.58
C GLU A 180 -10.26 15.26 -23.41
N ALA A 181 -11.57 14.97 -23.41
CA ALA A 181 -12.10 13.63 -23.15
C ALA A 181 -11.86 12.62 -24.29
N GLY A 182 -11.44 13.07 -25.48
CA GLY A 182 -11.44 12.25 -26.70
C GLY A 182 -12.86 12.04 -27.25
N ARG A 183 -12.98 11.83 -28.56
CA ARG A 183 -14.23 11.43 -29.23
C ARG A 183 -14.13 9.96 -29.63
#